data_AF-A0A7J7PBQ5-F1
#
_entry.id   AF-A0A7J7PBQ5-F1
#
_cell.length_a   1.000
_cell.length_b   1.000
_cell.length_c   1.000
_cell.angle_alpha   90.00
_cell.angle_beta   90.00
_cell.angle_gamma   90.00
#
_symmetry.space_group_name_H-M   'P 1'
#
loop_
_entity.id
_entity.type
_entity.pdbx_description
1 polymer ?
#
loop_
_entity_poly.entity_id
_entity_poly.type
_entity_poly.pdbx_seq_one_letter_code
_entity_poly.pdbx_strand_id
1 'polypeptide(L)'
;MDALHVGDMDIAYAEVLSTGDDLLLVKLMERSGPTVDQLSNEITDEVLHFISQCLVEHNLFDLCLSWIQQLVDLVMENGPNILGIPTEIKNELLLNLNEDSLAMDAPEDWEGATSAQLLDQLASAWAIDLQHFVK
;
A
#
# COMPACT_ATOMS: atom_id res chain seq x y z
N MET A 1 -16.56 12.28 22.56
CA MET A 1 -17.14 11.17 21.76
C MET A 1 -16.97 11.63 20.34
N ASP A 2 -15.75 11.49 19.83
CA ASP A 2 -15.39 12.01 18.52
C ASP A 2 -15.52 10.85 17.54
N ALA A 3 -16.69 10.81 16.89
CA ALA A 3 -16.81 10.11 15.62
C ALA A 3 -15.90 10.88 14.65
N LEU A 4 -14.66 10.43 14.51
CA LEU A 4 -13.90 10.67 13.28
C LEU A 4 -14.81 10.18 12.17
N HIS A 5 -15.42 11.10 11.43
CA HIS A 5 -16.41 10.74 10.44
C HIS A 5 -15.65 10.02 9.33
N VAL A 6 -16.00 8.75 9.08
CA VAL A 6 -15.66 8.07 7.83
C VAL A 6 -16.08 9.02 6.70
N GLY A 7 -15.10 9.66 6.05
CA GLY A 7 -15.29 10.79 5.14
C GLY A 7 -14.31 11.94 5.34
N ASP A 8 -13.95 12.29 6.59
CA ASP A 8 -12.97 13.36 6.85
C ASP A 8 -11.58 12.98 6.31
N MET A 9 -11.25 11.70 6.38
CA MET A 9 -9.99 11.16 5.91
C MET A 9 -9.94 11.11 4.38
N ASP A 10 -10.96 10.53 3.74
CA ASP A 10 -11.08 10.47 2.28
C ASP A 10 -10.97 11.87 1.64
N ILE A 11 -11.66 12.88 2.22
CA ILE A 11 -11.56 14.27 1.79
C ILE A 11 -10.13 14.82 1.95
N ALA A 12 -9.49 14.58 3.10
CA ALA A 12 -8.13 15.06 3.33
C ALA A 12 -7.13 14.47 2.32
N TYR A 13 -7.27 13.19 1.98
CA TYR A 13 -6.45 12.55 0.95
C TYR A 13 -6.75 13.10 -0.44
N ALA A 14 -8.03 13.25 -0.80
CA ALA A 14 -8.44 13.83 -2.08
C ALA A 14 -7.88 15.25 -2.28
N GLU A 15 -7.92 16.08 -1.24
CA GLU A 15 -7.36 17.44 -1.28
C GLU A 15 -5.84 17.42 -1.51
N VAL A 16 -5.11 16.56 -0.81
CA VAL A 16 -3.65 16.45 -0.94
C VAL A 16 -3.25 15.85 -2.29
N LEU A 17 -3.91 14.80 -2.75
CA LEU A 17 -3.67 14.21 -4.08
C LEU A 17 -3.91 15.23 -5.19
N SER A 18 -4.93 16.08 -5.04
CA SER A 18 -5.26 17.13 -6.01
C SER A 18 -4.17 18.22 -6.12
N THR A 19 -3.28 18.37 -5.14
CA THR A 19 -2.16 19.31 -5.25
C THR A 19 -0.99 18.75 -6.07
N GLY A 20 -0.90 17.42 -6.20
CA GLY A 20 0.25 16.73 -6.79
C GLY A 20 1.54 16.89 -5.99
N ASP A 21 1.45 17.21 -4.69
CA ASP A 21 2.60 17.38 -3.80
C ASP A 21 2.84 16.08 -3.02
N ASP A 22 3.73 15.24 -3.54
CA ASP A 22 4.14 13.96 -2.94
C ASP A 22 4.63 14.11 -1.50
N LEU A 23 5.34 15.21 -1.18
CA LEU A 23 5.82 15.45 0.18
C LEU A 23 4.66 15.73 1.14
N LEU A 24 3.61 16.42 0.68
CA LEU A 24 2.41 16.63 1.46
C LEU A 24 1.66 15.32 1.68
N LEU A 25 1.63 14.44 0.67
CA LEU A 25 1.03 13.11 0.76
C LEU A 25 1.75 12.22 1.77
N VAL A 26 3.09 12.15 1.69
CA VAL A 26 3.92 11.44 2.68
C VAL A 26 3.63 11.93 4.10
N LYS A 27 3.62 13.25 4.32
CA LYS A 27 3.33 13.82 5.65
C LYS A 27 1.94 13.47 6.15
N LEU A 28 0.95 13.41 5.26
CA LEU A 28 -0.40 12.99 5.62
C LEU A 28 -0.40 11.52 6.05
N MET A 29 0.24 10.65 5.26
CA MET A 29 0.35 9.22 5.52
C MET A 29 1.12 8.90 6.81
N GLU A 30 2.22 9.59 7.08
CA GLU A 30 2.96 9.48 8.35
C GLU A 30 2.09 9.88 9.55
N ARG A 31 1.24 10.90 9.37
CA ARG A 31 0.39 11.43 10.45
C ARG A 31 -0.83 10.56 10.71
N SER A 32 -1.46 10.02 9.67
CA SER A 32 -2.65 9.18 9.80
C SER A 32 -2.31 7.73 10.17
N GLY A 33 -1.16 7.25 9.71
CA GLY A 33 -0.89 5.82 9.62
C GLY A 33 -1.73 5.14 8.53
N PRO A 34 -1.60 3.80 8.38
CA PRO A 34 -2.35 2.99 7.44
C PRO A 34 -3.85 3.12 7.67
N THR A 35 -4.58 3.54 6.65
CA THR A 35 -6.02 3.81 6.73
C THR A 35 -6.78 3.40 5.47
N VAL A 36 -6.28 2.38 4.76
CA VAL A 36 -6.85 1.83 3.53
C VAL A 36 -8.33 1.45 3.69
N ASP A 37 -8.75 1.03 4.89
CA ASP A 37 -10.12 0.67 5.25
C ASP A 37 -11.10 1.86 5.36
N GLN A 38 -10.57 3.09 5.44
CA GLN A 38 -11.35 4.33 5.60
C GLN A 38 -11.42 5.16 4.33
N LEU A 39 -10.68 4.78 3.29
CA LEU A 39 -10.62 5.46 2.00
C LEU A 39 -11.64 4.86 1.04
N SER A 40 -12.15 5.69 0.13
CA SER A 40 -12.90 5.23 -1.03
C SER A 40 -11.97 4.53 -2.02
N ASN A 41 -12.51 3.63 -2.86
CA ASN A 41 -11.71 2.90 -3.85
C ASN A 41 -10.88 3.83 -4.76
N GLU A 42 -11.43 4.99 -5.14
CA GLU A 42 -10.72 5.98 -5.96
C GLU A 42 -9.46 6.50 -5.25
N ILE A 43 -9.59 6.88 -3.98
CA ILE A 43 -8.47 7.38 -3.20
C ILE A 43 -7.51 6.24 -2.82
N THR A 44 -8.03 5.04 -2.53
CA THR A 44 -7.21 3.84 -2.32
C THR A 44 -6.34 3.56 -3.54
N ASP A 45 -6.89 3.60 -4.75
CA ASP A 45 -6.14 3.34 -5.98
C ASP A 45 -4.98 4.33 -6.15
N GLU A 46 -5.24 5.64 -6.00
CA GLU A 46 -4.20 6.69 -6.07
C GLU A 46 -3.12 6.52 -4.99
N VAL A 47 -3.52 6.23 -3.76
CA VAL A 47 -2.58 6.01 -2.65
C VAL A 47 -1.75 4.75 -2.86
N LEU A 48 -2.35 3.66 -3.36
CA LEU A 48 -1.62 2.43 -3.67
C LEU A 48 -0.64 2.61 -4.85
N HIS A 49 -1.01 3.40 -5.85
CA HIS A 49 -0.11 3.75 -6.93
C HIS A 49 1.08 4.59 -6.44
N PHE A 50 0.84 5.54 -5.54
CA PHE A 50 1.90 6.27 -4.87
C PHE A 50 2.80 5.34 -4.04
N ILE A 51 2.22 4.46 -3.22
CA ILE A 51 2.97 3.47 -2.42
C ILE A 51 3.83 2.58 -3.32
N SER A 52 3.30 2.10 -4.44
CA SER A 52 4.09 1.26 -5.35
C SER A 52 5.31 2.02 -5.88
N GLN A 53 5.18 3.31 -6.18
CA GLN A 53 6.31 4.14 -6.63
C GLN A 53 7.32 4.41 -5.51
N CYS A 54 6.85 4.61 -4.27
CA CYS A 54 7.72 4.88 -3.12
C CYS A 54 8.46 3.65 -2.59
N LEU A 55 8.09 2.43 -2.97
CA LEU A 55 8.80 1.22 -2.55
C LEU A 55 10.29 1.22 -2.95
N VAL A 56 10.65 1.93 -4.02
CA VAL A 56 12.06 2.07 -4.46
C VAL A 56 12.82 3.16 -3.67
N GLU A 57 12.13 3.95 -2.85
CA GLU A 57 12.69 5.01 -2.02
C GLU A 57 12.97 4.51 -0.60
N HIS A 58 14.24 4.23 -0.30
CA HIS A 58 14.67 3.66 0.99
C HIS A 58 14.19 4.41 2.25
N ASN A 59 13.95 5.72 2.16
CA ASN A 59 13.49 6.55 3.28
C ASN A 59 11.99 6.41 3.59
N LEU A 60 11.21 5.90 2.64
CA LEU A 60 9.76 5.71 2.77
C LEU A 60 9.38 4.24 2.91
N PHE A 61 10.36 3.36 3.01
CA PHE A 61 10.15 1.92 2.95
C PHE A 61 9.28 1.41 4.12
N ASP A 62 9.58 1.81 5.36
CA ASP A 62 8.79 1.44 6.54
C ASP A 62 7.34 1.95 6.44
N LEU A 63 7.17 3.16 5.90
CA LEU A 63 5.85 3.73 5.64
C LEU A 63 5.11 2.85 4.63
N CYS A 64 5.72 2.53 3.49
CA CYS A 64 5.12 1.67 2.47
C CYS A 64 4.73 0.30 3.02
N LEU A 65 5.63 -0.36 3.77
CA LEU A 65 5.37 -1.67 4.35
C LEU A 65 4.18 -1.66 5.31
N SER A 66 4.06 -0.63 6.16
CA SER A 66 2.93 -0.53 7.10
C SER A 66 1.58 -0.44 6.38
N TRP A 67 1.53 0.26 5.24
CA TRP A 67 0.32 0.39 4.43
C TRP A 67 0.00 -0.89 3.65
N ILE A 68 1.02 -1.53 3.07
CA ILE A 68 0.86 -2.82 2.39
C ILE A 68 0.42 -3.89 3.37
N GLN A 69 0.95 -3.90 4.60
CA GLN A 69 0.56 -4.85 5.63
C GLN A 69 -0.94 -4.73 5.97
N GLN A 70 -1.45 -3.51 6.14
CA GLN A 70 -2.89 -3.30 6.32
C GLN A 70 -3.70 -3.78 5.11
N LEU A 71 -3.22 -3.51 3.88
CA LEU A 71 -3.87 -4.00 2.67
C LEU A 71 -3.97 -5.53 2.66
N VAL A 72 -2.90 -6.24 3.05
CA VAL A 72 -2.90 -7.70 3.15
C VAL A 72 -3.94 -8.16 4.16
N ASP A 73 -3.96 -7.58 5.35
CA ASP A 73 -4.92 -7.93 6.40
C ASP A 73 -6.36 -7.78 5.89
N LEU A 74 -6.67 -6.65 5.23
CA LEU A 74 -7.99 -6.39 4.65
C LEU A 74 -8.38 -7.40 3.58
N VAL A 75 -7.46 -7.72 2.67
CA VAL A 75 -7.69 -8.68 1.58
C VAL A 75 -7.85 -10.10 2.11
N MET A 76 -7.07 -10.48 3.13
CA MET A 76 -7.13 -11.81 3.75
C MET A 76 -8.40 -12.00 4.57
N GLU A 77 -8.87 -10.95 5.26
CA GLU A 77 -10.08 -11.00 6.08
C GLU A 77 -11.37 -10.90 5.25
N ASN A 78 -11.40 -10.03 4.23
CA ASN A 78 -12.64 -9.66 3.52
C ASN A 78 -12.68 -10.19 2.08
N GLY A 79 -11.57 -10.73 1.58
CA GLY A 79 -11.44 -11.29 0.24
C GLY A 79 -10.78 -10.34 -0.77
N PRO A 80 -10.32 -10.88 -1.91
CA PRO A 80 -9.42 -10.19 -2.87
C PRO A 80 -10.02 -9.02 -3.65
N ASN A 81 -11.33 -8.83 -3.56
CA ASN A 81 -12.07 -7.81 -4.30
C ASN A 81 -12.69 -6.74 -3.39
N ILE A 82 -12.36 -6.74 -2.08
CA ILE A 82 -12.96 -5.81 -1.10
C ILE A 82 -12.77 -4.34 -1.48
N LEU A 83 -11.58 -3.98 -1.96
CA LEU A 83 -11.22 -2.61 -2.33
C LEU A 83 -11.42 -2.30 -3.82
N GLY A 84 -11.84 -3.28 -4.63
CA GLY A 84 -12.03 -3.08 -6.07
C GLY A 84 -10.77 -2.71 -6.87
N ILE A 85 -9.57 -2.93 -6.31
CA ILE A 85 -8.29 -2.48 -6.89
C ILE A 85 -8.10 -3.02 -8.31
N PRO A 86 -7.81 -2.15 -9.31
CA PRO A 86 -7.48 -2.53 -10.68
C PRO A 86 -6.29 -3.49 -10.77
N THR A 87 -6.34 -4.40 -11.74
CA THR A 87 -5.27 -5.39 -11.96
C THR A 87 -3.93 -4.74 -12.28
N GLU A 88 -3.93 -3.57 -12.92
CA GLU A 88 -2.76 -2.77 -13.24
C GLU A 88 -2.00 -2.37 -11.97
N ILE A 89 -2.70 -1.81 -10.98
CA ILE A 89 -2.13 -1.39 -9.70
C ILE A 89 -1.66 -2.60 -8.90
N LYS A 90 -2.43 -3.70 -8.89
CA LYS A 90 -2.02 -4.96 -8.26
C LYS A 90 -0.68 -5.46 -8.81
N ASN A 91 -0.53 -5.47 -10.14
CA ASN A 91 0.70 -5.94 -10.78
C ASN A 91 1.88 -5.00 -10.51
N GLU A 92 1.67 -3.69 -10.55
CA GLU A 92 2.72 -2.71 -10.26
C GLU A 92 3.21 -2.83 -8.81
N LEU A 93 2.28 -2.94 -7.85
CA LEU A 93 2.61 -3.14 -6.45
C LEU A 93 3.41 -4.42 -6.22
N LEU A 94 2.96 -5.55 -6.80
CA LEU A 94 3.67 -6.83 -6.68
C LEU A 94 5.05 -6.79 -7.36
N LEU A 95 5.19 -6.11 -8.50
CA LEU A 95 6.47 -5.97 -9.18
C LEU A 95 7.46 -5.22 -8.30
N ASN A 96 7.09 -4.03 -7.81
CA ASN A 96 8.00 -3.18 -7.04
C ASN A 96 8.34 -3.81 -5.69
N LEU A 97 7.40 -4.51 -5.06
CA LEU A 97 7.63 -5.25 -3.82
C LEU A 97 8.55 -6.46 -4.04
N ASN A 98 8.46 -7.12 -5.20
CA ASN A 98 9.37 -8.21 -5.58
C ASN A 98 10.79 -7.70 -5.86
N GLU A 99 10.92 -6.56 -6.57
CA GLU A 99 12.22 -5.93 -6.80
C GLU A 99 12.91 -5.55 -5.49
N ASP A 100 12.17 -4.97 -4.54
CA ASP A 100 12.67 -4.69 -3.20
C ASP A 100 13.10 -5.97 -2.46
N SER A 101 12.23 -6.99 -2.43
CA SER A 101 12.52 -8.26 -1.75
C SER A 101 13.80 -8.94 -2.25
N LEU A 102 14.23 -8.65 -3.49
CA LEU A 102 15.47 -9.17 -4.07
C LEU A 102 16.67 -8.25 -3.80
N ALA A 103 16.43 -6.96 -3.63
CA ALA A 103 17.47 -5.94 -3.48
C ALA A 103 17.87 -5.70 -2.01
N MET A 104 16.97 -5.94 -1.06
CA MET A 104 17.13 -5.52 0.32
C MET A 104 16.69 -6.59 1.32
N ASP A 105 17.46 -6.73 2.40
CA ASP A 105 16.93 -7.31 3.64
C ASP A 105 16.08 -6.25 4.35
N ALA A 106 14.96 -6.67 4.94
CA ALA A 106 14.09 -5.77 5.71
C ALA A 106 14.90 -5.01 6.78
N PRO A 107 14.55 -3.76 7.11
CA PRO A 107 15.25 -3.00 8.14
C PRO A 107 15.36 -3.81 9.45
N GLU A 108 16.52 -3.78 10.09
CA GLU A 108 16.80 -4.62 11.29
C GLU A 108 15.80 -4.40 12.43
N ASP A 109 15.16 -3.22 12.48
CA ASP A 109 14.17 -2.82 13.49
C ASP A 109 12.71 -2.97 13.02
N TRP A 110 12.44 -3.57 11.86
CA TRP A 110 11.08 -3.79 11.38
C TRP A 110 10.41 -4.94 12.14
N GLU A 111 9.28 -4.65 12.81
CA GLU A 111 8.52 -5.64 13.60
C GLU A 111 7.39 -6.33 12.80
N GLY A 112 7.14 -5.91 11.55
CA GLY A 112 6.06 -6.42 10.70
C GLY A 112 6.45 -7.59 9.79
N ALA A 113 5.57 -7.93 8.86
CA ALA A 113 5.86 -8.94 7.83
C ALA A 113 6.89 -8.40 6.82
N THR A 114 7.79 -9.25 6.34
CA THR A 114 8.81 -8.85 5.35
C THR A 114 8.19 -8.58 3.98
N SER A 115 8.88 -7.85 3.10
CA SER A 115 8.43 -7.61 1.71
C SER A 115 8.12 -8.91 0.98
N ALA A 116 8.97 -9.93 1.12
CA ALA A 116 8.74 -11.28 0.60
C ALA A 116 7.43 -11.92 1.11
N GLN A 117 7.14 -11.81 2.41
CA GLN A 117 5.93 -12.38 3.00
C GLN A 117 4.66 -11.65 2.56
N LEU A 118 4.72 -10.32 2.45
CA LEU A 118 3.61 -9.51 1.96
C LEU A 118 3.34 -9.79 0.47
N LEU A 119 4.40 -9.94 -0.33
CA LEU A 119 4.35 -10.30 -1.73
C LEU A 119 3.64 -11.65 -1.94
N ASP A 120 4.09 -12.70 -1.24
CA ASP A 120 3.51 -14.03 -1.35
C ASP A 120 2.02 -14.04 -0.95
N GLN A 121 1.65 -13.30 0.09
CA GLN A 121 0.27 -13.21 0.56
C GLN A 121 -0.64 -12.50 -0.45
N LEU A 122 -0.22 -11.34 -0.97
CA LEU A 122 -1.00 -10.60 -1.97
C LEU A 122 -1.10 -11.37 -3.29
N ALA A 123 -0.01 -11.96 -3.76
CA ALA A 123 0.01 -12.77 -4.97
C ALA A 123 -0.94 -13.97 -4.85
N SER A 124 -0.90 -14.67 -3.72
CA SER A 124 -1.80 -15.79 -3.43
C SER A 124 -3.26 -15.33 -3.35
N ALA A 125 -3.56 -14.25 -2.64
CA ALA A 125 -4.92 -13.74 -2.49
C ALA A 125 -5.51 -13.26 -3.82
N TRP A 126 -4.73 -12.56 -4.63
CA TRP A 126 -5.15 -12.08 -5.96
C TRP A 126 -5.03 -13.13 -7.06
N ALA A 127 -4.51 -14.32 -6.75
CA ALA A 127 -4.22 -15.39 -7.71
C ALA A 127 -3.35 -14.91 -8.90
N ILE A 128 -2.35 -14.08 -8.62
CA ILE A 128 -1.38 -13.58 -9.58
C ILE A 128 -0.11 -14.43 -9.51
N ASP A 129 0.36 -14.92 -10.66
CA ASP A 129 1.58 -15.71 -10.73
C ASP A 129 2.83 -14.82 -10.75
N LEU A 130 3.64 -14.91 -9.70
CA LEU A 130 4.88 -14.16 -9.54
C LEU A 130 5.96 -14.52 -10.57
N GLN A 131 5.84 -15.66 -11.26
CA GLN A 131 6.78 -16.03 -12.34
C GLN A 131 6.82 -15.00 -13.47
N HIS A 132 5.78 -14.17 -13.62
CA HIS A 132 5.74 -13.10 -14.61
C HIS A 132 6.71 -11.95 -14.29
N PHE A 133 7.15 -11.81 -13.05
CA PHE A 133 8.05 -10.74 -12.60
C PHE A 133 9.53 -11.15 -12.60
N VAL A 134 9.82 -12.45 -12.69
CA VAL A 134 11.19 -12.97 -12.78
C VAL A 134 11.62 -12.99 -14.25
N LYS A 135 12.49 -12.07 -14.65
CA LYS A 135 13.05 -12.01 -16.02
C LYS A 135 14.54 -12.29 -16.06
#